data_AF-A0A7X6A855-F1
#
_entry.id   AF-A0A7X6A855-F1
#
_cell.length_a   1.000
_cell.length_b   1.000
_cell.length_c   1.000
_cell.angle_alpha   90.00
_cell.angle_beta   90.00
_cell.angle_gamma   90.00
#
_symmetry.space_group_name_H-M   'P 1'
#
loop_
_entity.id
_entity.type
_entity.pdbx_description
1 polymer ?
#
loop_
_entity_poly.entity_id
_entity_poly.type
_entity_poly.pdbx_seq_one_letter_code
_entity_poly.pdbx_strand_id
1 'polypeptide(L)' 'TLEIRRRQGTSRRIPVIAMTANALQGDRERCLEAGMDDYMAKPVTPAVFREMLDRWAGRLVGA' A
#
# COMPACT_ATOMS: atom_id res chain seq x y z
N THR A 1 -10.66 -2.19 1.39
CA THR A 1 -9.52 -3.11 1.15
C THR A 1 -9.82 -4.55 1.53
N LEU A 2 -10.59 -4.82 2.59
CA LEU A 2 -10.97 -6.19 2.97
C LEU A 2 -11.48 -7.05 1.80
N GLU A 3 -12.32 -6.50 0.92
CA GLU A 3 -12.79 -7.24 -0.27
C GLU A 3 -11.66 -7.56 -1.27
N ILE A 4 -10.69 -6.67 -1.46
CA ILE A 4 -9.51 -6.94 -2.30
C ILE A 4 -8.71 -8.10 -1.71
N ARG A 5 -8.53 -8.13 -0.39
CA ARG A 5 -7.86 -9.23 0.32
C ARG A 5 -8.61 -10.55 0.21
N ARG A 6 -9.94 -10.52 0.34
CA ARG A 6 -10.79 -11.70 0.18
C ARG A 6 -10.66 -12.32 -1.22
N ARG A 7 -10.48 -11.49 -2.25
CA ARG A 7 -10.26 -11.94 -3.64
C ARG A 7 -8.84 -12.38 -3.94
N GLN A 8 -7.88 -12.18 -3.04
CA GLN A 8 -6.45 -12.34 -3.31
C GLN A 8 -6.00 -13.81 -3.51
N GLY A 9 -6.88 -14.80 -3.26
CA GLY A 9 -6.60 -16.21 -3.53
C GLY A 9 -5.36 -16.74 -2.80
N THR A 10 -4.78 -17.83 -3.30
CA THR A 10 -3.51 -18.41 -2.80
C THR A 10 -2.27 -17.86 -3.51
N SER A 11 -2.46 -16.94 -4.45
CA SER A 11 -1.39 -16.27 -5.18
C SER A 11 -0.51 -15.45 -4.22
N ARG A 12 0.73 -15.16 -4.65
CA ARG A 12 1.66 -14.30 -3.90
C ARG A 12 0.95 -13.01 -3.46
N ARG A 13 1.13 -12.64 -2.19
CA ARG A 13 0.52 -11.43 -1.62
C ARG A 13 0.99 -10.18 -2.40
N ILE A 14 0.09 -9.64 -3.21
CA ILE A 14 0.23 -8.35 -3.88
C ILE A 14 0.16 -7.22 -2.83
N PRO A 15 1.17 -6.33 -2.78
CA PRO A 15 1.14 -5.15 -1.92
C PRO A 15 -0.01 -4.19 -2.27
N VAL A 16 -0.69 -3.65 -1.27
CA VAL A 16 -1.74 -2.62 -1.43
C VAL A 16 -1.37 -1.42 -0.59
N ILE A 17 -1.09 -0.29 -1.25
CA ILE A 17 -0.66 0.96 -0.62
C ILE A 17 -1.79 1.99 -0.72
N ALA A 18 -2.18 2.57 0.41
CA ALA A 18 -3.17 3.64 0.47
C ALA A 18 -2.61 4.93 -0.14
N MET A 19 -3.37 5.63 -0.97
CA MET A 19 -3.03 6.99 -1.43
C MET A 19 -4.18 7.95 -1.15
N THR A 20 -4.05 8.83 -0.16
CA THR A 20 -5.11 9.81 0.17
C THR A 20 -4.80 11.20 -0.35
N ALA A 21 -5.84 11.94 -0.74
CA ALA A 21 -5.75 13.36 -1.07
C ALA A 21 -5.81 14.26 0.17
N ASN A 22 -6.36 13.76 1.28
CA ASN A 22 -6.46 14.48 2.54
C ASN A 22 -5.92 13.57 3.64
N ALA A 23 -4.69 13.85 4.09
CA ALA A 23 -4.02 13.05 5.10
C ALA A 23 -4.46 13.50 6.50
N LEU A 24 -5.62 13.03 6.95
CA LEU A 24 -6.11 13.34 8.28
C LEU A 24 -5.38 12.48 9.32
N GLN A 25 -5.31 12.99 10.55
CA GLN A 25 -4.79 12.23 11.67
C GLN A 25 -5.60 10.93 11.82
N GLY A 26 -4.93 9.78 11.91
CA GLY A 26 -5.58 8.48 12.01
C GLY A 26 -5.87 7.79 10.67
N ASP A 27 -5.75 8.47 9.52
CA ASP A 27 -6.03 7.83 8.22
C ASP A 27 -5.04 6.71 7.92
N ARG A 28 -3.78 6.88 8.32
CA ARG A 28 -2.76 5.84 8.18
C ARG A 28 -3.16 4.59 8.95
N GLU A 29 -3.48 4.75 10.23
CA GLU A 29 -3.85 3.66 11.13
C GLU A 29 -5.08 2.92 10.59
N ARG A 30 -6.13 3.66 10.23
CA ARG A 30 -7.36 3.11 9.64
C ARG A 30 -7.11 2.33 8.36
N CYS A 31 -6.23 2.81 7.49
CA CYS A 31 -5.88 2.10 6.25
C CYS A 31 -5.17 0.78 6.53
N LEU A 32 -4.23 0.78 7.47
CA LEU A 32 -3.48 -0.42 7.85
C LEU A 32 -4.39 -1.46 8.53
N GLU A 33 -5.27 -1.02 9.44
CA GLU A 33 -6.29 -1.87 10.07
C GLU A 33 -7.25 -2.49 9.05
N ALA A 34 -7.58 -1.76 7.98
CA ALA A 34 -8.39 -2.28 6.88
C ALA A 34 -7.66 -3.30 5.97
N GLY A 35 -6.40 -3.63 6.29
CA GLY A 35 -5.59 -4.63 5.61
C GLY A 35 -4.74 -4.11 4.46
N MET A 36 -4.51 -2.80 4.36
CA MET A 36 -3.48 -2.24 3.46
C MET A 36 -2.09 -2.46 4.07
N ASP A 37 -1.06 -2.54 3.24
CA ASP A 37 0.31 -2.80 3.71
C ASP A 37 1.10 -1.51 3.97
N ASP A 38 0.73 -0.41 3.33
CA ASP A 38 1.39 0.89 3.52
C ASP A 38 0.46 2.06 3.15
N TYR A 39 0.95 3.28 3.33
CA TYR A 39 0.20 4.52 3.15
C TYR A 39 1.10 5.65 2.65
N MET A 40 0.56 6.49 1.76
CA MET A 40 1.19 7.72 1.29
C MET A 40 0.16 8.83 1.04
N ALA A 41 0.56 10.08 1.26
CA ALA A 41 -0.27 11.25 1.02
C ALA A 41 0.00 11.83 -0.38
N LYS A 42 -1.04 12.38 -1.02
CA LYS A 42 -0.92 13.22 -2.21
C LYS A 42 -0.65 14.68 -1.81
N PRO A 43 0.05 15.46 -2.65
CA PRO A 43 0.66 15.06 -3.92
C PRO A 43 1.87 14.15 -3.68
N VAL A 44 1.97 13.11 -4.51
CA VAL A 44 3.06 12.14 -4.44
C VAL A 44 4.23 12.68 -5.26
N THR A 45 5.40 12.81 -4.65
CA THR A 45 6.62 13.15 -5.39
C THR A 45 7.24 11.89 -6.01
N PRO A 46 7.99 12.01 -7.13
CA PRO A 46 8.70 10.87 -7.71
C PRO A 46 9.65 10.17 -6.73
N ALA A 47 10.31 10.92 -5.84
CA ALA A 47 11.20 10.36 -4.83
C ALA A 47 10.45 9.45 -3.84
N VAL A 48 9.35 9.94 -3.26
CA VAL A 48 8.52 9.16 -2.33
C VAL A 48 7.92 7.94 -3.02
N PHE A 49 7.48 8.08 -4.27
CA PHE A 49 6.98 6.95 -5.06
C PHE A 49 8.06 5.91 -5.32
N ARG A 50 9.29 6.35 -5.63
CA ARG A 50 10.43 5.47 -5.86
C ARG A 50 10.77 4.67 -4.61
N GLU A 51 10.82 5.31 -3.44
CA GLU A 51 11.06 4.62 -2.16
C GLU A 51 10.01 3.55 -1.87
N MET A 52 8.74 3.83 -2.16
CA MET A 52 7.66 2.85 -2.04
C MET A 52 7.84 1.67 -3.00
N LEU A 53 8.22 1.94 -4.24
CA LEU A 53 8.51 0.89 -5.22
C LEU A 53 9.72 0.06 -4.79
N ASP A 54 10.83 0.67 -4.36
CA ASP A 54 12.02 -0.08 -3.94
C ASP A 54 11.72 -0.97 -2.72
N ARG A 55 10.88 -0.48 -1.80
CA ARG A 55 10.41 -1.25 -0.64
C ARG A 55 9.56 -2.47 -1.02
N TRP A 56 8.69 -2.34 -2.01
CA TRP A 56 7.63 -3.34 -2.28
C TRP A 56 7.83 -4.14 -3.58
N ALA A 57 8.49 -3.60 -4.59
CA ALA A 57 8.75 -4.26 -5.88
C ALA A 57 9.86 -5.32 -5.77
N GLY A 58 10.86 -5.13 -4.90
CA GLY A 58 11.86 -6.16 -4.60
C GLY A 58 11.23 -7.44 -4.04
N ARG A 59 10.08 -7.31 -3.37
CA ARG A 59 9.28 -8.45 -2.88
C ARG A 59 8.45 -9.14 -3.96
N LEU A 60 8.45 -8.66 -5.21
CA LEU A 60 7.74 -9.28 -6.34
C LEU A 60 8.69 -10.05 -7.27
N VAL A 61 9.99 -9.72 -7.28
CA VAL A 61 10.99 -10.27 -8.20
C VAL A 61 11.70 -11.53 -7.67
N GLY A 62 11.44 -11.94 -6.43
CA GLY A 62 12.05 -13.14 -5.82
C GLY A 62 11.04 -14.21 -5.41
N ALA A 63 10.30 -14.80 -6.36
CA ALA A 63 9.63 -16.09 -6.21
C ALA A 63 9.51 -16.76 -7.57
#